data_AF-A0A1N7MNJ1-F1
#
_entry.id   AF-A0A1N7MNJ1-F1
#
_cell.length_a   1.000
_cell.length_b   1.000
_cell.length_c   1.000
_cell.angle_alpha   90.00
_cell.angle_beta   90.00
_cell.angle_gamma   90.00
#
_symmetry.space_group_name_H-M   'P 1'
#
loop_
_entity.id
_entity.type
_entity.pdbx_description
1 polymer ?
#
loop_
_entity_poly.entity_id
_entity_poly.type
_entity_poly.pdbx_seq_one_letter_code
_entity_poly.pdbx_strand_id
1 'polypeptide(L)'
;MRAAHRAIAEALALPVEDVAAVHEALVAAGYASRKRGAMPLQTVALIRRLGREGMNARQIGELVGYSRSACDSVLRGATHRPVTGGRHARHG
;
A
#
# COMPACT_ATOMS: atom_id res chain seq x y z
N MET A 1 -3.87 1.81 -13.89
CA MET A 1 -2.56 2.48 -13.76
C MET A 1 -2.45 3.63 -14.74
N ARG A 2 -2.57 3.41 -16.06
CA ARG A 2 -2.60 4.48 -17.08
C ARG A 2 -3.60 5.61 -16.81
N ALA A 3 -4.83 5.29 -16.36
CA ALA A 3 -5.82 6.30 -15.99
C ALA A 3 -5.39 7.15 -14.78
N ALA A 4 -4.74 6.55 -13.78
CA ALA A 4 -4.25 7.27 -12.60
C ALA A 4 -3.05 8.16 -12.96
N HIS A 5 -2.13 7.67 -13.80
CA HIS A 5 -1.02 8.49 -14.30
C HIS A 5 -1.52 9.73 -15.06
N ARG A 6 -2.56 9.59 -15.91
CA ARG A 6 -3.18 10.73 -16.59
C ARG A 6 -3.81 11.73 -15.63
N ALA A 7 -4.57 11.26 -14.64
CA ALA A 7 -5.20 12.14 -13.65
C ALA A 7 -4.16 12.93 -12.84
N ILE A 8 -3.05 12.29 -12.46
CA ILE A 8 -1.94 12.95 -11.76
C ILE A 8 -1.23 13.95 -12.68
N ALA A 9 -0.95 13.56 -13.92
CA ALA A 9 -0.34 14.41 -14.94
C ALA A 9 -1.17 15.69 -15.17
N GLU A 10 -2.48 15.57 -15.29
CA GLU A 10 -3.41 16.70 -15.41
C GLU A 10 -3.40 17.58 -14.16
N ALA A 11 -3.54 16.99 -12.98
CA ALA A 11 -3.58 17.74 -11.71
C ALA A 11 -2.30 18.52 -11.42
N LEU A 12 -1.15 18.02 -11.90
CA LEU A 12 0.16 18.63 -11.70
C LEU A 12 0.68 19.41 -12.92
N ALA A 13 -0.10 19.45 -14.01
CA ALA A 13 0.32 20.01 -15.30
C ALA A 13 1.68 19.46 -15.79
N LEU A 14 1.87 18.14 -15.66
CA LEU A 14 3.08 17.43 -16.08
C LEU A 14 2.82 16.51 -17.27
N PRO A 15 3.84 16.19 -18.09
CA PRO A 15 3.75 15.12 -19.08
C PRO A 15 3.45 13.76 -18.43
N VAL A 16 2.63 12.93 -19.08
CA VAL A 16 2.22 11.63 -18.52
C VAL A 16 3.39 10.63 -18.45
N GLU A 17 4.35 10.77 -19.36
CA GLU A 17 5.60 10.04 -19.43
C GLU A 17 6.49 10.29 -18.19
N ASP A 18 6.55 11.53 -17.69
CA ASP A 18 7.30 11.87 -16.49
C ASP A 18 6.66 11.24 -15.25
N VAL A 19 5.33 11.27 -15.16
CA VAL A 19 4.60 10.60 -14.07
C VAL A 19 4.83 9.09 -14.11
N ALA A 20 4.87 8.49 -15.31
CA ALA A 20 5.16 7.07 -15.45
C ALA A 20 6.61 6.74 -15.04
N ALA A 21 7.58 7.58 -15.43
CA ALA A 21 8.99 7.41 -15.05
C ALA A 21 9.20 7.53 -13.54
N VAL A 22 8.59 8.54 -12.90
CA VAL A 22 8.62 8.71 -11.44
C VAL A 22 7.98 7.51 -10.75
N HIS A 23 6.85 7.00 -11.25
CA HIS A 23 6.22 5.81 -10.69
C HIS A 23 7.15 4.59 -10.75
N GLU A 24 7.85 4.35 -11.86
CA GLU A 24 8.82 3.25 -11.96
C GLU A 24 10.01 3.45 -11.02
N ALA A 25 10.50 4.68 -10.83
CA ALA A 25 11.55 4.98 -9.86
C ALA A 25 11.08 4.69 -8.42
N LEU A 26 9.86 5.07 -8.06
CA LEU A 26 9.26 4.77 -6.76
C LEU A 26 9.04 3.28 -6.54
N VAL A 27 8.67 2.52 -7.59
CA VAL A 27 8.58 1.06 -7.53
C VAL A 27 9.96 0.46 -7.26
N ALA A 28 10.99 0.89 -7.99
CA ALA A 28 12.35 0.40 -7.82
C ALA A 28 12.89 0.68 -6.40
N ALA A 29 12.56 1.84 -5.84
CA ALA A 29 12.91 2.21 -4.47
C ALA A 29 11.99 1.57 -3.39
N GLY A 30 10.96 0.82 -3.79
CA GLY A 30 10.06 0.10 -2.88
C GLY A 30 8.96 0.95 -2.23
N TYR A 31 8.76 2.18 -2.70
CA TYR A 31 7.71 3.11 -2.25
C TYR A 31 6.38 2.94 -3.00
N ALA A 32 6.39 2.26 -4.15
CA ALA A 32 5.20 1.92 -4.91
C ALA A 32 5.21 0.43 -5.33
N SER A 33 4.08 -0.05 -5.86
CA SER A 33 3.95 -1.41 -6.38
C SER A 33 3.29 -1.40 -7.76
N ARG A 34 3.82 -2.24 -8.67
CA ARG A 34 3.20 -2.49 -9.98
C ARG A 34 1.88 -3.25 -9.87
N LYS A 35 1.73 -4.09 -8.83
CA LYS A 35 0.52 -4.90 -8.63
C LYS A 35 -0.51 -4.11 -7.82
N ARG A 36 -1.70 -3.94 -8.40
CA ARG A 36 -2.84 -3.33 -7.72
C ARG A 36 -3.17 -4.08 -6.43
N GLY A 37 -3.27 -3.36 -5.32
CA GLY A 37 -3.57 -3.92 -4.01
C GLY A 37 -2.38 -4.59 -3.30
N ALA A 38 -1.20 -4.62 -3.91
CA ALA A 38 0.01 -4.99 -3.18
C ALA A 38 0.56 -3.78 -2.41
N MET A 39 0.95 -4.02 -1.17
CA MET A 39 1.53 -3.02 -0.28
C MET A 39 3.01 -2.81 -0.63
N PRO A 40 3.50 -1.56 -0.76
CA PRO A 40 4.92 -1.29 -0.99
C PRO A 40 5.80 -1.79 0.16
N LEU A 41 7.03 -2.20 -0.15
CA LEU A 41 7.97 -2.73 0.84
C LEU A 41 8.28 -1.72 1.94
N GLN A 42 8.43 -0.44 1.59
CA GLN A 42 8.68 0.62 2.56
C GLN A 42 7.50 0.80 3.52
N THR A 43 6.26 0.65 3.04
CA THR A 43 5.07 0.65 3.90
C THR A 43 5.06 -0.54 4.85
N VAL A 44 5.41 -1.74 4.37
CA VAL A 44 5.54 -2.93 5.24
C VAL A 44 6.59 -2.72 6.33
N ALA A 45 7.74 -2.15 5.97
CA ALA A 45 8.81 -1.83 6.91
C ALA A 45 8.36 -0.80 7.96
N LEU A 46 7.63 0.23 7.54
CA LEU A 46 7.05 1.24 8.44
C LEU A 46 6.06 0.62 9.42
N ILE A 47 5.10 -0.19 8.95
CA ILE A 47 4.13 -0.87 9.82
C ILE A 47 4.84 -1.73 10.88
N ARG A 48 5.86 -2.50 10.49
CA ARG A 48 6.64 -3.32 11.43
C ARG A 48 7.40 -2.48 12.43
N ARG A 49 7.97 -1.34 12.00
CA ARG A 49 8.64 -0.40 12.89
C ARG A 49 7.68 0.16 13.93
N LEU A 50 6.53 0.69 13.51
CA LEU A 50 5.53 1.25 14.43
C LEU A 50 4.98 0.20 15.40
N GLY A 51 4.82 -1.05 14.94
CA GLY A 51 4.46 -2.17 15.80
C GLY A 51 5.51 -2.48 16.87
N ARG A 52 6.80 -2.40 16.53
CA ARG A 52 7.90 -2.50 17.52
C ARG A 52 7.93 -1.34 18.50
N GLU A 53 7.47 -0.16 18.09
CA GLU A 53 7.28 1.02 18.94
C GLU A 53 6.01 0.92 19.82
N GLY A 54 5.29 -0.21 19.77
CA GLY A 54 4.14 -0.50 20.63
C GLY A 54 2.78 -0.03 20.08
N MET A 55 2.73 0.49 18.86
CA MET A 55 1.48 0.90 18.24
C MET A 55 0.64 -0.30 17.82
N ASN A 56 -0.68 -0.21 18.01
CA ASN A 56 -1.60 -1.26 17.56
C ASN A 56 -1.99 -1.08 16.08
N ALA A 57 -2.51 -2.15 15.47
CA ALA A 57 -2.87 -2.18 14.04
C ALA A 57 -3.89 -1.12 13.61
N ARG A 58 -4.75 -0.64 14.53
CA ARG A 58 -5.72 0.42 14.22
C ARG A 58 -5.01 1.77 14.09
N GLN A 59 -4.21 2.14 15.08
CA GLN A 59 -3.45 3.40 15.08
C GLN A 59 -2.52 3.47 13.87
N ILE A 60 -1.84 2.36 13.56
CA ILE A 60 -0.97 2.28 12.40
C ILE A 60 -1.77 2.49 11.11
N GLY A 61 -2.92 1.83 10.96
CA GLY A 61 -3.76 1.98 9.78
C GLY A 61 -4.24 3.41 9.52
N GLU A 62 -4.58 4.12 10.59
CA GLU A 62 -4.94 5.55 10.53
C GLU A 62 -3.76 6.41 10.04
N LEU A 63 -2.51 6.08 10.38
CA LEU A 63 -1.32 6.80 9.93
C LEU A 63 -0.90 6.47 8.49
N VAL A 64 -0.90 5.18 8.12
CA VAL A 64 -0.36 4.74 6.81
C VAL A 64 -1.42 4.68 5.71
N GLY A 65 -2.69 4.92 6.03
CA GLY A 65 -3.80 4.89 5.08
C GLY A 65 -4.23 3.47 4.67
N TYR A 66 -3.97 2.46 5.51
CA TYR A 66 -4.37 1.07 5.26
C TYR A 66 -5.38 0.58 6.30
N SER A 67 -6.16 -0.44 5.95
CA SER A 67 -7.11 -1.03 6.90
C SER A 67 -6.37 -1.65 8.09
N ARG A 68 -7.04 -1.66 9.26
CA ARG A 68 -6.58 -2.39 10.46
C ARG A 68 -6.19 -3.83 10.11
N SER A 69 -7.01 -4.53 9.31
CA SER A 69 -6.77 -5.93 8.95
C SER A 69 -5.51 -6.13 8.10
N ALA A 70 -5.20 -5.20 7.21
CA ALA A 70 -3.97 -5.23 6.42
C ALA A 70 -2.75 -5.00 7.32
N CYS A 71 -2.82 -4.03 8.24
CA CYS A 71 -1.76 -3.76 9.21
C CYS A 71 -1.54 -4.94 10.16
N ASP A 72 -2.62 -5.53 10.70
CA ASP A 72 -2.56 -6.72 11.56
C ASP A 72 -1.90 -7.91 10.84
N SER A 73 -2.22 -8.12 9.55
CA SER A 73 -1.59 -9.15 8.73
C SER A 73 -0.07 -8.95 8.62
N VAL A 74 0.38 -7.70 8.42
CA VAL A 74 1.81 -7.37 8.36
C VAL A 74 2.50 -7.58 9.71
N LEU A 75 1.86 -7.16 10.81
CA LEU A 75 2.39 -7.32 12.17
C LEU A 75 2.53 -8.79 12.57
N ARG A 76 1.58 -9.65 12.17
CA ARG A 76 1.64 -11.11 12.39
C ARG A 76 2.66 -11.83 11.51
N GLY A 77 3.38 -11.10 10.65
CA GLY A 77 4.36 -11.69 9.74
C GLY A 77 3.74 -12.44 8.56
N ALA A 78 2.46 -12.21 8.24
CA ALA A 78 1.83 -12.79 7.05
C ALA A 78 2.35 -12.08 5.78
N THR A 79 3.55 -12.45 5.35
CA THR A 79 4.09 -12.07 4.05
C THR A 79 3.47 -13.00 3.00
N HIS A 80 2.78 -12.42 2.02
CA HIS A 80 2.23 -13.07 0.81
C HIS A 80 0.79 -13.60 0.82
N ARG A 81 -0.15 -13.06 1.61
CA ARG A 81 -1.57 -13.24 1.28
C ARG A 81 -2.04 -12.12 0.35
N PRO A 82 -2.53 -12.41 -0.87
CA PRO A 82 -3.21 -11.40 -1.65
C PRO A 82 -4.38 -10.86 -0.83
N VAL A 83 -4.44 -9.55 -0.65
CA VAL A 83 -5.61 -8.86 -0.06
C VAL A 83 -6.73 -8.85 -1.11
N THR A 84 -7.16 -10.02 -1.54
CA THR A 84 -8.45 -10.19 -2.19
C THR A 84 -9.49 -10.06 -1.10
N GLY A 85 -10.33 -9.04 -1.18
CA GLY A 85 -11.39 -8.76 -0.22
C GLY A 85 -12.10 -10.05 0.20
N GLY A 86 -12.00 -10.36 1.49
CA GLY A 86 -12.73 -11.47 2.08
C GLY A 86 -14.22 -11.17 1.96
N ARG A 87 -14.88 -11.79 0.98
CA ARG A 87 -16.32 -12.01 1.02
C ARG A 87 -16.63 -12.73 2.33
N HIS A 88 -17.63 -12.20 3.03
CA HIS A 88 -18.30 -12.84 4.15
C HIS A 88 -18.44 -14.35 3.96
N ALA A 89 -17.81 -15.14 4.83
CA ALA A 89 -18.37 -16.42 5.22
C ALA A 89 -19.31 -16.12 6.39
N ARG A 90 -20.61 -16.04 6.10
CA ARG A 90 -21.65 -16.11 7.13
C ARG A 90 -21.61 -17.54 7.66
N HIS A 91 -21.41 -17.71 8.96
CA HIS A 91 -21.74 -18.96 9.63
C HIS A 91 -23.27 -19.06 9.68
N GLY A 92 -23.78 -20.09 9.03
CA GLY A 92 -25.09 -20.71 9.23
C GLY A 92 -24.87 -22.21 9.17
#